data_AF-A0A5C9CPI8-F1
#
_entry.id   AF-A0A5C9CPI8-F1
#
_cell.length_a   1.000
_cell.length_b   1.000
_cell.length_c   1.000
_cell.angle_alpha   90.00
_cell.angle_beta   90.00
_cell.angle_gamma   90.00
#
_symmetry.space_group_name_H-M   'P 1'
#
loop_
_entity.id
_entity.type
_entity.pdbx_description
1 polymer ?
#
loop_
_entity_poly.entity_id
_entity_poly.type
_entity_poly.pdbx_seq_one_letter_code
_entity_poly.pdbx_strand_id
1 'polypeptide(L)'
;MNNDAVNVSQVWWKNGFVWLIIAGPALVVVAGFITLYLAMSRPNEIVNDDSYQPSRQSDQSIEARRKESGSAPAMQARNHAATGVVPAAK
;
A
#
# COMPACT_ATOMS: atom_id res chain seq x y z
N MET A 1 56.18 -42.71 -6.19
CA MET A 1 55.61 -41.48 -6.79
C MET A 1 54.26 -41.31 -6.16
N ASN A 2 54.23 -40.62 -5.02
CA ASN A 2 53.03 -40.51 -4.21
C ASN A 2 52.59 -39.06 -4.36
N ASN A 3 51.54 -38.85 -5.17
CA ASN A 3 50.99 -37.54 -5.42
C ASN A 3 50.11 -37.19 -4.22
N ASP A 4 50.71 -36.59 -3.20
CA ASP A 4 49.99 -35.93 -2.12
C ASP A 4 49.36 -34.66 -2.70
N ALA A 5 48.26 -34.83 -3.44
CA ALA A 5 47.41 -33.74 -3.87
C ALA A 5 46.80 -33.14 -2.60
N VAL A 6 47.51 -32.17 -2.02
CA VAL A 6 47.02 -31.31 -0.96
C VAL A 6 45.71 -30.70 -1.48
N ASN A 7 44.59 -31.26 -1.03
CA ASN A 7 43.29 -30.66 -1.22
C ASN A 7 43.28 -29.39 -0.36
N VAL A 8 43.79 -28.30 -0.93
CA VAL A 8 43.61 -26.95 -0.39
C VAL A 8 42.12 -26.66 -0.51
N SER A 9 41.38 -27.01 0.54
CA SER A 9 39.97 -26.68 0.68
C SER A 9 39.83 -25.18 0.43
N GLN A 10 39.19 -24.82 -0.70
CA GLN A 10 39.06 -23.44 -1.11
C GLN A 10 38.35 -22.67 0.00
N VAL A 11 39.01 -21.62 0.51
CA VAL A 11 38.53 -20.92 1.70
C VAL A 11 37.20 -20.24 1.38
N TRP A 12 36.15 -20.65 2.09
CA TRP A 12 34.75 -20.43 1.72
C TRP A 12 34.36 -18.95 1.55
N TRP A 13 34.94 -18.04 2.34
CA TRP A 13 34.67 -16.60 2.29
C TRP A 13 35.18 -15.91 1.01
N LYS A 14 36.05 -16.58 0.24
CA LYS A 14 36.48 -16.09 -1.09
C LYS A 14 35.44 -16.37 -2.18
N ASN A 15 34.46 -17.23 -1.93
CA ASN A 15 33.43 -17.57 -2.91
C ASN A 15 32.33 -16.50 -2.92
N GLY A 16 32.12 -15.85 -4.08
CA GLY A 16 31.08 -14.81 -4.23
C GLY A 16 29.65 -15.31 -3.93
N PHE A 17 29.36 -16.59 -4.15
CA PHE A 17 28.05 -17.18 -3.83
C PHE A 17 27.70 -17.12 -2.34
N VAL A 18 28.69 -17.24 -1.44
CA VAL A 18 28.44 -17.14 0.00
C VAL A 18 27.94 -15.74 0.35
N TRP A 19 28.50 -14.72 -0.27
CA TRP A 19 28.08 -13.34 -0.06
C TRP A 19 26.66 -13.07 -0.58
N LEU A 20 26.23 -13.71 -1.68
CA LEU A 20 24.84 -13.59 -2.14
C LEU A 20 23.85 -14.17 -1.12
N ILE A 21 24.20 -15.30 -0.49
CA ILE A 21 23.36 -15.93 0.54
C ILE A 21 23.28 -15.06 1.79
N ILE A 22 24.40 -14.46 2.21
CA ILE A 22 24.45 -13.55 3.38
C ILE A 22 23.77 -12.21 3.07
N ALA A 23 23.88 -11.71 1.83
CA ALA A 23 23.33 -10.43 1.42
C ALA A 23 21.80 -10.38 1.56
N GLY A 24 21.08 -11.47 1.27
CA GLY A 24 19.63 -11.53 1.41
C GLY A 24 19.15 -11.17 2.83
N PRO A 25 19.54 -11.93 3.86
CA PRO A 25 19.22 -11.62 5.25
C PRO A 25 19.76 -10.27 5.71
N ALA A 26 21.00 -9.90 5.33
CA ALA A 26 21.59 -8.62 5.71
C ALA A 26 20.75 -7.43 5.18
N LEU A 27 20.25 -7.52 3.95
CA LEU A 27 19.40 -6.50 3.34
C LEU A 27 18.08 -6.33 4.12
N VAL A 28 17.46 -7.44 4.54
CA VAL A 28 16.21 -7.42 5.33
C VAL A 28 16.42 -6.72 6.68
N VAL A 29 17.52 -7.01 7.35
CA VAL A 29 17.86 -6.35 8.63
C VAL A 29 18.02 -4.83 8.42
N VAL A 30 18.76 -4.41 7.39
CA VAL A 30 18.93 -2.99 7.06
C VAL A 30 17.59 -2.32 6.72
N ALA A 31 16.75 -2.98 5.92
CA ALA A 31 15.41 -2.49 5.59
C ALA A 31 14.55 -2.31 6.86
N GLY A 32 14.60 -3.27 7.79
CA GLY A 32 13.90 -3.17 9.08
C GLY A 32 14.32 -1.94 9.90
N PHE A 33 15.62 -1.65 9.95
CA PHE A 33 16.12 -0.42 10.60
C PHE A 33 15.67 0.85 9.87
N ILE A 34 15.63 0.86 8.54
CA ILE A 34 15.12 2.00 7.76
C ILE A 34 13.63 2.22 8.07
N THR A 35 12.82 1.16 8.09
CA THR A 35 11.41 1.25 8.47
C THR A 35 11.24 1.76 9.89
N LEU A 36 12.03 1.24 10.82
CA LEU A 36 12.03 1.70 12.21
C LEU A 36 12.39 3.19 12.32
N TYR A 37 13.43 3.62 11.61
CA TYR A 37 13.84 5.02 11.55
C TYR A 37 12.73 5.90 11.00
N LEU A 38 12.05 5.47 9.93
CA LEU A 38 10.93 6.20 9.35
C LEU A 38 9.76 6.31 10.32
N ALA A 39 9.46 5.23 11.05
CA ALA A 39 8.42 5.20 12.06
C ALA A 39 8.70 6.16 13.23
N MET A 40 9.95 6.25 13.68
CA MET A 40 10.33 7.22 14.72
C MET A 40 10.34 8.66 14.21
N SER A 41 10.75 8.87 12.95
CA SER A 41 10.93 10.21 12.38
C SER A 41 9.62 10.88 11.96
N ARG A 42 8.58 10.09 11.66
CA ARG A 42 7.26 10.59 11.26
C ARG A 42 6.23 10.22 12.32
N PRO A 43 6.13 10.98 13.43
CA PRO A 43 4.98 10.85 14.30
C PRO A 43 3.73 11.06 13.44
N ASN A 44 2.84 10.07 13.42
CA ASN A 44 1.53 10.22 12.79
C ASN A 44 0.84 11.41 13.47
N GLU A 45 0.64 12.51 12.74
CA GLU A 45 -0.24 13.55 13.24
C GLU A 45 -1.63 12.91 13.36
N ILE A 46 -2.19 13.00 14.56
CA ILE A 46 -3.61 12.72 14.72
C ILE A 46 -4.35 13.83 13.95
N VAL A 47 -5.16 13.46 12.98
CA VAL A 47 -6.11 14.40 12.38
C VAL A 47 -7.05 14.78 13.51
N ASN A 48 -6.82 15.94 14.11
CA ASN A 48 -7.76 16.51 15.07
C ASN A 48 -9.04 16.82 14.28
N ASP A 49 -10.21 16.58 14.89
CA ASP A 49 -11.51 16.89 14.25
C ASP A 49 -11.57 18.35 13.75
N ASP A 50 -10.83 19.26 14.39
CA ASP A 50 -10.71 20.66 13.99
C ASP A 50 -9.93 20.89 12.68
N SER A 51 -9.09 19.94 12.28
CA SER A 51 -8.33 19.93 11.01
C SER A 51 -9.05 19.15 9.90
N TYR A 52 -10.05 18.34 10.26
CA TYR A 52 -10.97 17.77 9.31
C TYR A 52 -11.92 18.87 8.83
N GLN A 53 -11.60 19.51 7.70
CA GLN A 53 -12.59 20.24 6.93
C GLN A 53 -13.32 19.23 6.05
N PRO A 54 -14.54 18.76 6.42
CA PRO A 54 -15.36 18.02 5.48
C PRO A 54 -15.59 18.92 4.27
N SER A 55 -15.21 18.44 3.09
CA SER A 55 -15.49 19.10 1.83
C SER A 55 -17.01 19.15 1.65
N ARG A 56 -17.70 20.18 2.17
CA ARG A 56 -19.16 20.34 2.06
C ARG A 56 -19.69 20.24 0.63
N GLN A 57 -18.82 20.46 -0.35
CA GLN A 57 -19.12 20.36 -1.76
C GLN A 57 -19.41 18.91 -2.21
N SER A 58 -18.77 17.90 -1.61
CA SER A 58 -19.11 16.49 -1.87
C SER A 58 -20.47 16.16 -1.29
N ASP A 59 -20.71 16.49 -0.03
CA ASP A 59 -21.92 16.06 0.68
C ASP A 59 -23.18 16.68 0.06
N GLN A 60 -23.10 17.96 -0.34
CA GLN A 60 -24.21 18.63 -1.02
C GLN A 60 -24.50 18.03 -2.40
N SER A 61 -23.47 17.60 -3.14
CA SER A 61 -23.64 16.93 -4.42
C SER A 61 -24.24 15.52 -4.28
N ILE A 62 -23.87 14.80 -3.22
CA ILE A 62 -24.40 13.47 -2.91
C ILE A 62 -25.84 13.56 -2.43
N GLU A 63 -26.17 14.53 -1.58
CA GLU A 63 -27.54 14.79 -1.14
C GLU A 63 -28.45 15.24 -2.29
N ALA A 64 -27.97 16.14 -3.16
CA ALA A 64 -28.71 16.58 -4.34
C ALA A 64 -28.99 15.39 -5.28
N ARG A 65 -27.97 14.56 -5.56
CA ARG A 65 -28.10 13.35 -6.36
C ARG A 65 -29.03 12.31 -5.73
N ARG A 66 -29.01 12.18 -4.39
CA ARG A 66 -29.91 11.28 -3.65
C ARG A 66 -31.37 11.75 -3.75
N LYS A 67 -31.62 13.05 -3.63
CA LYS A 67 -32.96 13.65 -3.80
C LYS A 67 -33.48 13.45 -5.23
N GLU A 68 -32.63 13.66 -6.23
CA GLU A 68 -32.97 13.41 -7.64
C GLU A 68 -33.24 11.92 -7.92
N SER A 69 -32.43 11.03 -7.35
CA SER A 69 -32.59 9.58 -7.49
C SER A 69 -33.88 9.05 -6.82
N GLY A 70 -34.37 9.74 -5.78
CA GLY A 70 -35.64 9.40 -5.12
C GLY A 70 -36.88 9.67 -5.98
N SER A 71 -36.75 10.53 -7.00
CA SER A 71 -37.82 10.85 -7.97
C SER A 71 -37.64 10.11 -9.31
N ALA A 72 -36.72 9.14 -9.38
CA ALA A 72 -36.43 8.41 -10.60
C ALA A 72 -37.55 7.43 -10.96
N PRO A 73 -37.85 7.23 -12.27
CA PRO A 73 -38.84 6.25 -12.70
C PRO A 73 -38.55 4.85 -12.15
N ALA A 74 -39.59 4.14 -11.70
CA ALA A 74 -39.48 2.84 -11.03
C ALA A 74 -38.67 1.79 -11.82
N MET A 75 -38.70 1.87 -13.16
CA MET A 75 -37.93 0.99 -14.04
C MET A 75 -36.40 1.22 -13.92
N GLN A 76 -35.95 2.45 -13.68
CA GLN A 76 -34.54 2.80 -13.57
C GLN A 76 -34.00 2.59 -12.14
N ALA A 77 -34.86 2.62 -11.12
CA ALA A 77 -34.47 2.50 -9.72
C ALA A 77 -34.27 1.05 -9.21
N ARG A 78 -34.81 0.03 -9.92
CA ARG A 78 -34.98 -1.34 -9.40
C ARG A 78 -33.71 -2.03 -8.84
N ASN A 79 -32.50 -1.62 -9.22
CA ASN A 79 -31.25 -2.19 -8.69
C ASN A 79 -30.17 -1.12 -8.36
N HIS A 80 -30.52 0.16 -8.39
CA HIS A 80 -29.58 1.27 -8.24
C HIS A 80 -29.61 1.90 -6.82
N ALA A 81 -29.99 1.11 -5.80
CA ALA A 81 -30.16 1.60 -4.43
C ALA A 81 -28.86 2.13 -3.79
N ALA A 82 -27.70 1.53 -4.12
CA ALA A 82 -26.40 1.91 -3.56
C ALA A 82 -25.62 2.93 -4.42
N THR A 83 -25.86 2.94 -5.75
CA THR A 83 -25.11 3.76 -6.71
C THR A 83 -25.87 5.00 -7.21
N GLY A 84 -27.18 5.07 -6.97
CA GLY A 84 -28.06 6.10 -7.52
C GLY A 84 -28.29 5.90 -9.02
N VAL A 85 -29.30 6.60 -9.57
CA VAL A 85 -29.53 6.59 -11.02
C VAL A 85 -28.73 7.71 -11.68
N VAL A 86 -28.15 7.44 -12.86
CA VAL A 86 -27.54 8.51 -13.66
C VAL A 86 -28.66 9.19 -14.45
N PRO A 87 -28.87 10.51 -14.29
CA PRO A 87 -29.88 11.22 -15.08
C PRO A 87 -29.53 11.12 -16.56
N ALA A 88 -30.52 10.79 -17.40
CA ALA A 88 -30.32 10.78 -18.84
C ALA A 88 -29.96 12.19 -19.30
N ALA A 89 -28.86 12.32 -20.04
CA ALA A 89 -28.49 13.59 -20.66
C ALA A 89 -29.64 14.06 -21.57
N LYS A 90 -30.06 15.31 -21.39
CA LYS A 90 -31.07 15.95 -22.23
C LYS A 90 -30.48 16.35 -23.57
#